data_AF-M8DAF6-F1
#
_entry.id   AF-M8DAF6-F1
#
_cell.length_a   1.000
_cell.length_b   1.000
_cell.length_c   1.000
_cell.angle_alpha   90.00
_cell.angle_beta   90.00
_cell.angle_gamma   90.00
#
_symmetry.space_group_name_H-M   'P 1'
#
loop_
_entity.id
_entity.type
_entity.pdbx_description
1 polymer ?
#
loop_
_entity_poly.entity_id
_entity_poly.type
_entity_poly.pdbx_seq_one_letter_code
_entity_poly.pdbx_strand_id
1 'polypeptide(L)'
;MWKKSVSLWLLLAVSLIMTSCGNGGQAQGPAQPDYKSVKDMVLDILQTEEAKNSVAKMMKDDKFTQNLIMDESTVKTTLIQSITNPENRHIKEAFKDPKFASTLAKSMKNEHKTLMKDLMKDPEYQKMLISVMKDPEFEKNLMEMMRSSAYRKQTMQIMKESLQSPLFQEELMKLMTKATEDMMQPKEAKKGQKKGGQGEGGGGGGGSGGESGGGGQS
;
A
#
# COMPACT_ATOMS: atom_id res chain seq x y z
N MET A 1 114.38 4.06 10.67
CA MET A 1 113.58 4.66 9.58
C MET A 1 112.75 3.65 8.77
N TRP A 2 112.76 2.35 9.09
CA TRP A 2 112.13 1.31 8.26
C TRP A 2 110.60 1.15 8.45
N LYS A 3 110.06 1.51 9.62
CA LYS A 3 108.63 1.35 9.94
C LYS A 3 107.70 2.34 9.23
N LYS A 4 108.19 3.54 8.88
CA LYS A 4 107.40 4.57 8.19
C LYS A 4 107.24 4.27 6.69
N SER A 5 108.25 3.65 6.07
CA SER A 5 108.22 3.24 4.67
C SER A 5 107.27 2.05 4.41
N VAL A 6 107.16 1.11 5.35
CA VAL A 6 106.23 -0.04 5.26
C VAL A 6 104.77 0.41 5.42
N SER A 7 104.49 1.37 6.30
CA SER A 7 103.13 1.94 6.46
C SER A 7 102.68 2.71 5.22
N LEU A 8 103.60 3.37 4.50
CA LEU A 8 103.31 4.11 3.27
C LEU A 8 103.08 3.17 2.08
N TRP A 9 103.78 2.03 2.05
CA TRP A 9 103.60 0.98 1.02
C TRP A 9 102.29 0.20 1.21
N LEU A 10 101.86 -0.03 2.45
CA LEU A 10 100.58 -0.67 2.77
C LEU A 10 99.37 0.22 2.39
N LEU A 11 99.51 1.54 2.55
CA LEU A 11 98.45 2.52 2.21
C LEU A 11 98.30 2.71 0.69
N LEU A 12 99.40 2.58 -0.06
CA LEU A 12 99.39 2.61 -1.53
C LEU A 12 98.75 1.33 -2.12
N ALA A 13 98.95 0.18 -1.48
CA ALA A 13 98.35 -1.09 -1.91
C ALA A 13 96.82 -1.14 -1.71
N VAL A 14 96.30 -0.51 -0.64
CA VAL A 14 94.85 -0.45 -0.37
C VAL A 14 94.12 0.52 -1.33
N SER A 15 94.79 1.57 -1.80
CA SER A 15 94.20 2.51 -2.77
C SER A 15 94.09 1.92 -4.19
N LEU A 16 94.84 0.86 -4.50
CA LEU A 16 94.81 0.21 -5.83
C LEU A 16 93.62 -0.74 -6.01
N ILE A 17 92.98 -1.19 -4.92
CA ILE A 17 91.90 -2.20 -4.95
C ILE A 17 90.51 -1.55 -5.18
N MET A 18 90.39 -0.24 -4.98
CA MET A 18 89.10 0.49 -5.13
C MET A 18 88.87 1.10 -6.53
N THR A 19 89.78 0.88 -7.49
CA THR A 19 89.66 1.44 -8.86
C THR A 19 89.48 0.36 -9.95
N SER A 20 89.28 -0.91 -9.60
CA SER A 20 89.06 -2.00 -10.59
C SER A 20 87.59 -2.35 -10.85
N CYS A 21 86.70 -1.36 -10.91
CA CYS A 21 85.40 -1.53 -11.56
C CYS A 21 85.18 -0.40 -12.57
N GLY A 22 86.02 -0.39 -13.59
CA GLY A 22 85.87 0.39 -14.80
C GLY A 22 86.18 -0.53 -15.97
N ASN A 23 85.18 -1.28 -16.44
CA ASN A 23 85.20 -1.85 -17.77
C ASN A 23 83.79 -1.80 -18.35
N GLY A 24 83.71 -1.24 -19.56
CA GLY A 24 82.51 -1.25 -20.37
C GLY A 24 82.04 -2.69 -20.59
N GLY A 25 80.77 -2.91 -20.30
CA GLY A 25 80.05 -4.14 -20.52
C GLY A 25 78.60 -3.89 -20.16
N GLN A 26 77.71 -4.02 -21.12
CA GLN A 26 76.27 -4.01 -20.90
C GLN A 26 75.93 -5.01 -19.79
N ALA A 27 75.46 -4.49 -18.66
CA ALA A 27 74.78 -5.24 -17.63
C ALA A 27 73.64 -4.37 -17.12
N GLN A 28 72.41 -4.78 -17.41
CA GLN A 28 71.17 -4.19 -16.93
C GLN A 28 71.23 -3.98 -15.41
N GLY A 29 71.32 -2.72 -14.98
CA GLY A 29 70.81 -2.33 -13.66
C GLY A 29 69.29 -2.32 -13.71
N PRO A 30 68.58 -2.67 -12.62
CA PRO A 30 67.13 -2.61 -12.62
C PRO A 30 66.74 -1.14 -12.80
N ALA A 31 66.19 -0.80 -13.95
CA ALA A 31 65.44 0.43 -14.11
C ALA A 31 64.41 0.45 -12.98
N GLN A 32 64.49 1.42 -12.08
CA GLN A 32 63.36 1.69 -11.19
C GLN A 32 62.13 1.80 -12.10
N PRO A 33 61.09 0.98 -11.88
CA PRO A 33 59.95 1.01 -12.76
C PRO A 33 59.36 2.42 -12.72
N ASP A 34 59.16 3.00 -13.90
CA ASP A 34 58.54 4.31 -14.06
C ASP A 34 57.23 4.31 -13.24
N TYR A 35 57.00 5.34 -12.42
CA TYR A 35 55.85 5.40 -11.52
C TYR A 35 54.53 5.19 -12.27
N LYS A 36 54.51 5.61 -13.54
CA LYS A 36 53.40 5.38 -14.47
C LYS A 36 53.20 3.89 -14.78
N SER A 37 54.26 3.15 -15.05
CA SER A 37 54.22 1.69 -15.27
C SER A 37 53.83 0.92 -14.01
N VAL A 38 54.28 1.34 -12.82
CA VAL A 38 53.83 0.73 -11.55
C VAL A 38 52.36 1.02 -11.30
N LYS A 39 51.90 2.25 -11.57
CA LYS A 39 50.49 2.62 -11.44
C LYS A 39 49.59 1.82 -12.37
N ASP A 40 49.97 1.69 -13.64
CA ASP A 40 49.21 0.93 -14.63
C ASP A 40 49.19 -0.57 -14.25
N MET A 41 50.30 -1.11 -13.77
CA MET A 41 50.36 -2.48 -13.24
C MET A 41 49.47 -2.67 -12.00
N VAL A 42 49.46 -1.72 -11.06
CA VAL A 42 48.59 -1.79 -9.87
C VAL A 42 47.11 -1.64 -10.26
N LEU A 43 46.79 -0.79 -11.24
CA LEU A 43 45.44 -0.66 -11.77
C LEU A 43 44.98 -1.96 -12.43
N ASP A 44 45.83 -2.61 -13.22
CA ASP A 44 45.54 -3.89 -13.85
C ASP A 44 45.35 -4.99 -12.79
N ILE A 45 46.19 -5.05 -11.75
CA ILE A 45 46.01 -5.98 -10.62
C ILE A 45 44.67 -5.74 -9.93
N LEU A 46 44.29 -4.48 -9.64
CA LEU A 46 42.98 -4.19 -9.03
C LEU A 46 41.79 -4.52 -9.94
N GLN A 47 41.99 -4.47 -11.26
CA GLN A 47 40.95 -4.82 -12.24
C GLN A 47 40.87 -6.31 -12.54
N THR A 48 41.89 -7.11 -12.19
CA THR A 48 41.82 -8.57 -12.35
C THR A 48 40.68 -9.19 -11.54
N GLU A 49 40.12 -10.27 -12.08
CA GLU A 49 39.06 -11.03 -11.44
C GLU A 49 39.49 -11.60 -10.08
N GLU A 50 40.78 -11.89 -9.89
CA GLU A 50 41.31 -12.39 -8.63
C GLU A 50 41.28 -11.33 -7.52
N ALA A 51 41.60 -10.07 -7.84
CA ALA A 51 41.49 -8.96 -6.89
C ALA A 51 40.02 -8.65 -6.56
N LYS A 52 39.13 -8.60 -7.56
CA LYS A 52 37.68 -8.43 -7.32
C LYS A 52 37.11 -9.54 -6.44
N ASN A 53 37.48 -10.80 -6.70
CA ASN A 53 37.03 -11.95 -5.92
C ASN A 53 37.60 -11.92 -4.49
N SER A 54 38.84 -11.48 -4.32
CA SER A 54 39.47 -11.32 -3.00
C SER A 54 38.79 -10.22 -2.19
N VAL A 55 38.50 -9.06 -2.81
CA VAL A 55 37.72 -7.99 -2.17
C VAL A 55 36.31 -8.45 -1.84
N ALA A 56 35.62 -9.14 -2.75
CA ALA A 56 34.29 -9.70 -2.50
C ALA A 56 34.31 -10.73 -1.36
N LYS A 57 35.39 -11.50 -1.21
CA LYS A 57 35.57 -12.45 -0.11
C LYS A 57 35.82 -11.72 1.22
N MET A 58 36.57 -10.62 1.21
CA MET A 58 36.76 -9.76 2.39
C MET A 58 35.47 -9.03 2.78
N MET A 59 34.66 -8.55 1.83
CA MET A 59 33.35 -7.96 2.12
C MET A 59 32.32 -8.96 2.65
N LYS A 60 32.52 -10.26 2.41
CA LYS A 60 31.71 -11.33 3.02
C LYS A 60 32.19 -11.72 4.42
N ASP A 61 33.33 -11.20 4.88
CA ASP A 61 33.79 -11.39 6.24
C ASP A 61 33.05 -10.42 7.18
N ASP A 62 32.32 -10.98 8.15
CA ASP A 62 31.54 -10.22 9.13
C ASP A 62 32.43 -9.23 9.92
N LYS A 63 33.69 -9.57 10.19
CA LYS A 63 34.63 -8.69 10.91
C LYS A 63 35.04 -7.49 10.08
N PHE A 64 35.18 -7.66 8.77
CA PHE A 64 35.52 -6.57 7.86
C PHE A 64 34.32 -5.65 7.65
N THR A 65 33.12 -6.22 7.49
CA THR A 65 31.86 -5.47 7.35
C THR A 65 31.49 -4.69 8.61
N GLN A 66 31.72 -5.27 9.81
CA GLN A 66 31.54 -4.57 11.09
C GLN A 66 32.51 -3.40 11.28
N ASN A 67 33.71 -3.45 10.70
CA ASN A 67 34.65 -2.32 10.76
C ASN A 67 34.33 -1.25 9.70
N LEU A 68 33.49 -1.56 8.73
CA LEU A 68 33.00 -0.68 7.67
C LEU A 68 31.65 -0.03 8.04
N ILE A 69 31.40 0.24 9.33
CA ILE A 69 30.18 0.91 9.78
C ILE A 69 30.14 2.30 9.15
N MET A 70 29.25 2.46 8.17
CA MET A 70 28.84 3.76 7.66
C MET A 70 28.20 4.56 8.80
N ASP A 71 28.38 5.89 8.75
CA ASP A 71 27.74 6.83 9.67
C ASP A 71 26.24 6.52 9.84
N GLU A 72 25.76 6.53 11.08
CA GLU A 72 24.38 6.13 11.44
C GLU A 72 23.34 6.94 10.63
N SER A 73 23.63 8.22 10.37
CA SER A 73 22.73 9.08 9.60
C SER A 73 22.68 8.66 8.13
N THR A 74 23.80 8.23 7.56
CA THR A 74 23.87 7.72 6.19
C THR A 74 23.15 6.38 6.06
N VAL A 75 23.31 5.47 7.03
CA VAL A 75 22.60 4.18 7.06
C VAL A 75 21.09 4.41 7.16
N LYS A 76 20.65 5.27 8.10
CA LYS A 76 19.24 5.60 8.29
C LYS A 76 18.63 6.25 7.04
N THR A 77 19.34 7.20 6.44
CA THR A 77 18.87 7.91 5.24
C THR A 77 18.77 6.96 4.05
N THR A 78 19.78 6.13 3.84
CA THR A 78 19.79 5.13 2.76
C THR A 78 18.67 4.10 2.97
N LEU A 79 18.44 3.64 4.20
CA LEU A 79 17.34 2.73 4.51
C LEU A 79 15.97 3.36 4.22
N ILE A 80 15.74 4.59 4.70
CA ILE A 80 14.49 5.33 4.45
C ILE A 80 14.30 5.52 2.95
N GLN A 81 15.29 6.07 2.25
CA GLN A 81 15.24 6.30 0.80
C GLN A 81 15.02 5.00 0.03
N SER A 82 15.65 3.91 0.44
CA SER A 82 15.48 2.60 -0.18
C SER A 82 14.05 2.10 -0.05
N ILE A 83 13.45 2.18 1.15
CA ILE A 83 12.09 1.71 1.43
C ILE A 83 11.01 2.64 0.85
N THR A 84 11.25 3.96 0.86
CA THR A 84 10.28 4.95 0.36
C THR A 84 10.35 5.14 -1.15
N ASN A 85 11.43 4.71 -1.81
CA ASN A 85 11.56 4.84 -3.26
C ASN A 85 10.64 3.83 -3.96
N PRO A 86 9.60 4.29 -4.68
CA PRO A 86 8.68 3.40 -5.38
C PRO A 86 9.37 2.62 -6.50
N GLU A 87 10.50 3.07 -7.04
CA GLU A 87 11.23 2.38 -8.11
C GLU A 87 12.18 1.29 -7.60
N ASN A 88 12.29 1.10 -6.28
CA ASN A 88 13.13 0.07 -5.71
C ASN A 88 12.50 -1.33 -5.88
N ARG A 89 12.97 -2.06 -6.90
CA ARG A 89 12.51 -3.42 -7.22
C ARG A 89 12.70 -4.39 -6.05
N HIS A 90 13.79 -4.29 -5.31
CA HIS A 90 14.09 -5.19 -4.19
C HIS A 90 13.10 -5.00 -3.04
N ILE A 91 12.68 -3.77 -2.76
CA ILE A 91 11.65 -3.50 -1.75
C ILE A 91 10.28 -3.98 -2.22
N LYS A 92 9.91 -3.71 -3.48
CA LYS A 92 8.67 -4.24 -4.08
C LYS A 92 8.62 -5.78 -4.03
N GLU A 93 9.73 -6.45 -4.27
CA GLU A 93 9.85 -7.91 -4.16
C GLU A 93 9.80 -8.40 -2.71
N ALA A 94 10.47 -7.71 -1.78
CA ALA A 94 10.41 -8.02 -0.36
C ALA A 94 8.97 -7.93 0.19
N PHE A 95 8.19 -6.92 -0.21
CA PHE A 95 6.78 -6.81 0.19
C PHE A 95 5.89 -7.95 -0.32
N LYS A 96 6.30 -8.68 -1.37
CA LYS A 96 5.58 -9.86 -1.87
C LYS A 96 5.93 -11.13 -1.11
N ASP A 97 7.05 -11.15 -0.36
CA ASP A 97 7.38 -12.29 0.50
C ASP A 97 6.47 -12.30 1.74
N PRO A 98 5.67 -13.36 1.95
CA PRO A 98 4.77 -13.46 3.10
C PRO A 98 5.52 -13.44 4.44
N LYS A 99 6.77 -13.92 4.52
CA LYS A 99 7.54 -13.88 5.78
C LYS A 99 7.93 -12.45 6.14
N PHE A 100 8.48 -11.72 5.17
CA PHE A 100 8.77 -10.29 5.31
C PHE A 100 7.51 -9.48 5.65
N ALA A 101 6.44 -9.62 4.85
CA ALA A 101 5.18 -8.92 5.05
C ALA A 101 4.54 -9.24 6.43
N SER A 102 4.55 -10.51 6.85
CA SER A 102 4.02 -10.90 8.17
C SER A 102 4.83 -10.29 9.32
N THR A 103 6.15 -10.29 9.19
CA THR A 103 7.04 -9.76 10.23
C THR A 103 6.87 -8.25 10.37
N LEU A 104 6.83 -7.55 9.23
CA LEU A 104 6.58 -6.11 9.18
C LEU A 104 5.17 -5.76 9.68
N ALA A 105 4.15 -6.51 9.28
CA ALA A 105 2.78 -6.29 9.77
C ALA A 105 2.68 -6.51 11.29
N LYS A 106 3.39 -7.51 11.83
CA LYS A 106 3.45 -7.77 13.28
C LYS A 106 4.13 -6.64 14.03
N SER A 107 5.23 -6.09 13.53
CA SER A 107 5.92 -4.96 14.16
C SER A 107 5.07 -3.69 14.11
N MET A 108 4.34 -3.46 13.02
CA MET A 108 3.46 -2.30 12.84
C MET A 108 2.09 -2.44 13.53
N LYS A 109 1.73 -3.61 14.06
CA LYS A 109 0.38 -3.91 14.54
C LYS A 109 -0.17 -2.88 15.54
N ASN A 110 0.66 -2.46 16.50
CA ASN A 110 0.22 -1.54 17.56
C ASN A 110 0.00 -0.13 17.00
N GLU A 111 0.97 0.42 16.28
CA GLU A 111 0.85 1.73 15.65
C GLU A 111 -0.27 1.77 14.62
N HIS A 112 -0.43 0.72 13.82
CA HIS A 112 -1.52 0.61 12.85
C HIS A 112 -2.89 0.56 13.53
N LYS A 113 -3.01 -0.10 14.69
CA LYS A 113 -4.24 -0.10 15.50
C LYS A 113 -4.54 1.29 16.06
N THR A 114 -3.53 2.02 16.52
CA THR A 114 -3.69 3.40 17.00
C THR A 114 -4.14 4.30 15.87
N LEU A 115 -3.44 4.27 14.74
CA LEU A 115 -3.81 5.01 13.53
C LEU A 115 -5.25 4.73 13.10
N MET A 116 -5.66 3.46 13.05
CA MET A 116 -7.05 3.12 12.68
C MET A 116 -8.08 3.62 13.69
N LYS A 117 -7.78 3.60 14.99
CA LYS A 117 -8.67 4.18 16.01
C LYS A 117 -8.80 5.68 15.89
N ASP A 118 -7.72 6.36 15.52
CA ASP A 118 -7.73 7.81 15.37
C ASP A 118 -8.41 8.22 14.06
N LEU A 119 -8.18 7.49 12.96
CA LEU A 119 -8.93 7.65 11.72
C LEU A 119 -10.43 7.43 11.93
N MET A 120 -10.87 6.45 12.73
CA MET A 120 -12.31 6.31 13.02
C MET A 120 -12.93 7.52 13.72
N LYS A 121 -12.14 8.36 14.40
CA LYS A 121 -12.61 9.60 15.03
C LYS A 121 -12.49 10.80 14.09
N ASP A 122 -11.78 10.66 12.98
CA ASP A 122 -11.57 11.72 12.02
C ASP A 122 -12.84 11.96 11.17
N PRO A 123 -13.30 13.21 11.02
CA PRO A 123 -14.52 13.51 10.26
C PRO A 123 -14.44 13.15 8.77
N GLU A 124 -13.28 13.23 8.13
CA GLU A 124 -13.14 12.87 6.71
C GLU A 124 -13.22 11.36 6.52
N TYR A 125 -12.54 10.60 7.39
CA TYR A 125 -12.64 9.15 7.38
C TYR A 125 -14.05 8.66 7.72
N GLN A 126 -14.74 9.30 8.65
CA GLN A 126 -16.15 9.01 8.94
C GLN A 126 -17.05 9.24 7.73
N LYS A 127 -16.85 10.33 6.97
CA LYS A 127 -17.60 10.58 5.73
C LYS A 127 -17.36 9.47 4.70
N MET A 128 -16.10 9.06 4.53
CA MET A 128 -15.78 7.92 3.66
C MET A 128 -16.45 6.63 4.15
N LEU A 129 -16.43 6.36 5.46
CA LEU A 129 -17.08 5.17 6.03
C LEU A 129 -18.61 5.19 5.83
N ILE A 130 -19.25 6.35 5.99
CA ILE A 130 -20.68 6.52 5.70
C ILE A 130 -20.96 6.30 4.21
N SER A 131 -20.06 6.71 3.31
CA SER A 131 -20.23 6.42 1.88
C SER A 131 -20.20 4.91 1.59
N VAL A 132 -19.34 4.17 2.28
CA VAL A 132 -19.29 2.69 2.20
C VAL A 132 -20.57 2.07 2.77
N MET A 133 -21.13 2.62 3.86
CA MET A 133 -22.40 2.15 4.42
C MET A 133 -23.62 2.43 3.51
N LYS A 134 -23.50 3.31 2.53
CA LYS A 134 -24.56 3.55 1.53
C LYS A 134 -24.48 2.61 0.34
N ASP A 135 -23.58 1.64 0.35
CA ASP A 135 -23.49 0.64 -0.68
C ASP A 135 -24.77 -0.25 -0.71
N PRO A 136 -25.29 -0.61 -1.90
CA PRO A 136 -26.50 -1.43 -2.03
C PRO A 136 -26.42 -2.79 -1.31
N GLU A 137 -25.23 -3.39 -1.18
CA GLU A 137 -25.08 -4.64 -0.43
C GLU A 137 -25.30 -4.41 1.07
N PHE A 138 -24.78 -3.29 1.60
CA PHE A 138 -25.00 -2.92 3.00
C PHE A 138 -26.48 -2.59 3.24
N GLU A 139 -27.13 -1.87 2.32
CA GLU A 139 -28.56 -1.60 2.38
C GLU A 139 -29.38 -2.90 2.40
N LYS A 140 -29.07 -3.87 1.54
CA LYS A 140 -29.74 -5.18 1.52
C LYS A 140 -29.58 -5.92 2.85
N ASN A 141 -28.37 -5.95 3.41
CA ASN A 141 -28.10 -6.56 4.71
C ASN A 141 -28.88 -5.85 5.84
N LEU A 142 -28.97 -4.52 5.79
CA LEU A 142 -29.76 -3.74 6.74
C LEU A 142 -31.26 -4.03 6.61
N MET A 143 -31.77 -4.13 5.38
CA MET A 143 -33.17 -4.50 5.11
C MET A 143 -33.50 -5.92 5.58
N GLU A 144 -32.56 -6.86 5.45
CA GLU A 144 -32.70 -8.21 6.00
C GLU A 144 -32.73 -8.20 7.53
N MET A 145 -31.85 -7.41 8.16
CA MET A 145 -31.86 -7.19 9.61
C MET A 145 -33.20 -6.60 10.09
N MET A 146 -33.76 -5.62 9.38
CA MET A 146 -35.07 -5.04 9.72
C MET A 146 -36.22 -6.05 9.50
N ARG A 147 -36.06 -7.02 8.60
CA ARG A 147 -37.03 -8.10 8.41
C ARG A 147 -36.87 -9.22 9.43
N SER A 148 -35.79 -9.23 10.21
CA SER A 148 -35.55 -10.25 11.24
C SER A 148 -36.67 -10.29 12.28
N SER A 149 -36.89 -11.46 12.86
CA SER A 149 -37.91 -11.65 13.90
C SER A 149 -37.64 -10.81 15.15
N ALA A 150 -36.37 -10.59 15.50
CA ALA A 150 -35.96 -9.75 16.62
C ALA A 150 -36.36 -8.28 16.40
N TYR A 151 -36.04 -7.73 15.22
CA TYR A 151 -36.41 -6.35 14.89
C TYR A 151 -37.93 -6.19 14.82
N ARG A 152 -38.64 -7.13 14.17
CA ARG A 152 -40.11 -7.11 14.12
C ARG A 152 -40.77 -7.10 15.50
N LYS A 153 -40.26 -7.85 16.47
CA LYS A 153 -40.77 -7.82 17.84
C LYS A 153 -40.64 -6.44 18.46
N GLN A 154 -39.48 -5.80 18.30
CA GLN A 154 -39.25 -4.43 18.77
C GLN A 154 -40.16 -3.43 18.05
N THR A 155 -40.30 -3.54 16.72
CA THR A 155 -41.21 -2.70 15.93
C THR A 155 -42.67 -2.87 16.37
N MET A 156 -43.13 -4.10 16.63
CA MET A 156 -44.48 -4.35 17.15
C MET A 156 -44.68 -3.73 18.54
N GLN A 157 -43.66 -3.77 19.40
CA GLN A 157 -43.72 -3.14 20.71
C GLN A 157 -43.83 -1.62 20.60
N ILE A 158 -42.97 -0.99 19.78
CA ILE A 158 -43.03 0.45 19.50
C ILE A 158 -44.39 0.83 18.91
N MET A 159 -44.94 0.00 18.00
CA MET A 159 -46.25 0.25 17.41
C MET A 159 -47.39 0.16 18.44
N LYS A 160 -47.34 -0.80 19.36
CA LYS A 160 -48.30 -0.90 20.48
C LYS A 160 -48.24 0.32 21.39
N GLU A 161 -47.03 0.75 21.75
CA GLU A 161 -46.81 1.95 22.58
C GLU A 161 -47.30 3.22 21.86
N SER A 162 -47.01 3.36 20.56
CA SER A 162 -47.51 4.47 19.75
C SER A 162 -49.04 4.50 19.69
N LEU A 163 -49.72 3.35 19.53
CA LEU A 163 -51.18 3.27 19.56
C LEU A 163 -51.79 3.60 20.93
N GLN A 164 -51.02 3.43 22.00
CA GLN A 164 -51.41 3.82 23.35
C GLN A 164 -51.18 5.31 23.63
N SER A 165 -50.48 6.02 22.75
CA SER A 165 -50.28 7.47 22.87
C SER A 165 -51.62 8.20 22.73
N PRO A 166 -51.96 9.12 23.65
CA PRO A 166 -53.19 9.91 23.59
C PRO A 166 -53.39 10.63 22.24
N LEU A 167 -52.31 11.09 21.61
CA LEU A 167 -52.35 11.74 20.29
C LEU A 167 -52.82 10.77 19.20
N PHE A 168 -52.29 9.55 19.18
CA PHE A 168 -52.70 8.52 18.23
C PHE A 168 -54.11 8.02 18.49
N GLN A 169 -54.52 7.90 19.76
CA GLN A 169 -55.88 7.53 20.11
C GLN A 169 -56.89 8.58 19.64
N GLU A 170 -56.59 9.87 19.84
CA GLU A 170 -57.43 10.96 19.36
C GLU A 170 -57.54 10.97 17.83
N GLU A 171 -56.42 10.78 17.14
CA GLU A 171 -56.39 10.71 15.67
C GLU A 171 -57.16 9.47 15.15
N LEU A 172 -57.04 8.33 15.82
CA LEU A 172 -57.80 7.12 15.50
C LEU A 172 -59.30 7.32 15.72
N MET A 173 -59.69 7.99 16.82
CA MET A 173 -61.08 8.31 17.10
C MET A 173 -61.65 9.28 16.05
N LYS A 174 -60.91 10.33 15.68
CA LYS A 174 -61.28 11.25 14.59
C LYS A 174 -61.44 10.52 13.26
N LEU A 175 -60.53 9.58 12.95
CA LEU A 175 -60.60 8.76 11.74
C LEU A 175 -61.82 7.84 11.76
N MET A 176 -62.14 7.22 12.90
CA MET A 176 -63.34 6.38 13.05
C MET A 176 -64.63 7.19 12.92
N THR A 177 -64.70 8.38 13.52
CA THR A 177 -65.83 9.30 13.36
C THR A 177 -66.02 9.67 11.90
N LYS A 178 -64.95 10.07 11.20
CA LYS A 178 -65.01 10.42 9.78
C LYS A 178 -65.39 9.24 8.88
N ALA A 179 -64.84 8.05 9.13
CA ALA A 179 -65.19 6.84 8.37
C ALA A 179 -66.67 6.44 8.60
N THR A 180 -67.19 6.64 9.81
CA THR A 180 -68.60 6.41 10.14
C THR A 180 -69.50 7.45 9.48
N GLU A 181 -69.10 8.73 9.48
CA GLU A 181 -69.79 9.79 8.74
C GLU A 181 -69.80 9.54 7.23
N ASP A 182 -68.72 9.02 6.65
CA ASP A 182 -68.64 8.66 5.22
C ASP A 182 -69.47 7.41 4.87
N MET A 183 -69.64 6.47 5.81
CA MET A 183 -70.53 5.31 5.65
C MET A 183 -72.01 5.63 5.92
N MET A 184 -72.28 6.57 6.83
CA MET A 184 -73.63 7.05 7.15
C MET A 184 -74.12 8.13 6.21
N GLN A 185 -73.22 8.83 5.51
CA GLN A 185 -73.58 9.61 4.35
C GLN A 185 -74.16 8.66 3.31
N PRO A 186 -75.43 8.82 2.91
CA PRO A 186 -75.94 8.07 1.78
C PRO A 186 -75.02 8.37 0.60
N LYS A 187 -74.54 7.32 -0.08
CA LYS A 187 -74.20 7.45 -1.49
C LYS A 187 -75.44 8.03 -2.14
N GLU A 188 -75.47 9.36 -2.29
CA GLU A 188 -76.50 10.01 -3.06
C GLU A 188 -76.51 9.31 -4.40
N ALA A 189 -77.61 8.62 -4.64
CA ALA A 189 -78.01 8.15 -5.93
C ALA A 189 -78.03 9.38 -6.86
N LYS A 190 -76.93 9.65 -7.56
CA LYS A 190 -76.97 10.45 -8.78
C LYS A 190 -77.62 9.64 -9.90
N LYS A 191 -78.94 9.55 -9.82
CA LYS A 191 -79.90 9.35 -10.90
C LYS A 191 -81.15 10.14 -10.47
N GLY A 192 -81.54 11.26 -11.06
CA GLY A 192 -81.06 12.03 -12.19
C GLY A 192 -82.13 13.10 -12.45
N GLN A 193 -81.73 14.25 -12.98
CA GLN A 193 -82.69 15.16 -13.62
C GLN A 193 -82.18 15.50 -15.01
N LYS A 194 -82.92 14.97 -16.00
CA LYS A 194 -82.85 15.37 -17.40
C LYS A 194 -83.23 16.85 -17.54
N LYS A 195 -82.36 17.61 -18.20
CA LYS A 195 -82.64 18.75 -19.08
C LYS A 195 -81.50 18.69 -20.10
N GLY A 196 -81.63 18.19 -21.32
CA GLY A 196 -82.54 18.60 -22.38
C GLY A 196 -81.78 19.53 -23.35
N GLY A 197 -81.32 19.00 -24.49
CA GLY A 197 -80.69 19.72 -25.63
C GLY A 197 -79.22 19.31 -25.87
N GLN A 198 -78.84 18.40 -26.78
CA GLN A 198 -78.88 18.38 -28.28
C GLN A 198 -77.50 18.74 -28.88
N GLY A 199 -77.01 17.89 -29.80
CA GLY A 199 -75.78 18.04 -30.61
C GLY A 199 -74.73 16.96 -30.31
N GLU A 200 -74.72 15.75 -30.88
CA GLU A 200 -74.49 15.33 -32.28
C GLU A 200 -73.02 14.93 -32.55
N GLY A 201 -72.84 13.75 -33.19
CA GLY A 201 -71.59 13.21 -33.77
C GLY A 201 -70.74 12.38 -32.81
N GLY A 202 -70.75 11.04 -32.81
CA GLY A 202 -70.27 10.13 -33.87
C GLY A 202 -68.89 9.57 -33.42
N GLY A 203 -68.48 8.31 -33.52
CA GLY A 203 -69.00 7.04 -34.06
C GLY A 203 -67.83 6.03 -34.01
N GLY A 204 -68.14 4.72 -33.97
CA GLY A 204 -67.21 3.58 -34.17
C GLY A 204 -66.41 3.18 -32.92
N GLY A 205 -66.54 1.99 -32.33
CA GLY A 205 -66.44 0.63 -32.90
C GLY A 205 -65.18 0.00 -32.26
N GLY A 206 -65.07 -1.23 -31.79
CA GLY A 206 -65.89 -2.43 -31.78
C GLY A 206 -64.92 -3.62 -31.57
N GLY A 207 -65.23 -4.53 -30.65
CA GLY A 207 -64.60 -5.87 -30.50
C GLY A 207 -63.14 -5.92 -30.05
N SER A 208 -62.55 -7.03 -29.60
CA SER A 208 -63.00 -8.39 -29.29
C SER A 208 -61.75 -9.15 -28.81
N GLY A 209 -61.93 -10.23 -28.04
CA GLY A 209 -60.94 -11.29 -27.79
C GLY A 209 -60.04 -11.02 -26.58
N GLY A 210 -60.02 -11.84 -25.51
CA GLY A 210 -60.23 -13.27 -25.47
C GLY A 210 -58.99 -13.98 -26.04
N GLU A 211 -58.17 -14.56 -25.16
CA GLU A 211 -57.75 -15.98 -25.20
C GLU A 211 -56.41 -16.22 -24.48
N SER A 212 -56.48 -17.13 -23.51
CA SER A 212 -55.58 -18.26 -23.22
C SER A 212 -54.04 -18.08 -23.16
N GLY A 213 -53.49 -18.59 -22.06
CA GLY A 213 -52.73 -19.85 -22.19
C GLY A 213 -51.23 -19.79 -21.95
N GLY A 214 -50.80 -20.55 -20.95
CA GLY A 214 -49.69 -21.50 -21.13
C GLY A 214 -48.29 -21.06 -20.72
N GLY A 215 -47.84 -21.60 -19.57
CA GLY A 215 -46.73 -22.56 -19.55
C GLY A 215 -45.29 -22.07 -19.67
N GLY A 216 -44.47 -22.48 -18.68
CA GLY A 216 -43.25 -23.22 -18.96
C GLY A 216 -41.92 -22.46 -19.06
N GLN A 217 -41.09 -22.70 -18.04
CA GLN A 217 -39.62 -22.89 -18.10
C GLN A 217 -38.72 -21.82 -18.74
N SER A 218 -37.89 -21.23 -17.90
CA SER A 218 -36.43 -21.48 -17.89
C SER A 218 -35.90 -21.31 -16.47
#